data_AF-A0A1J0KTK9-F1
#
_entry.id   AF-A0A1J0KTK9-F1
#
_cell.length_a   1.000
_cell.length_b   1.000
_cell.length_c   1.000
_cell.angle_alpha   90.00
_cell.angle_beta   90.00
_cell.angle_gamma   90.00
#
_symmetry.space_group_name_H-M   'P 1'
#
loop_
_entity.id
_entity.type
_entity.pdbx_description
1 polymer ?
#
loop_
_entity_poly.entity_id
_entity_poly.type
_entity_poly.pdbx_seq_one_letter_code
_entity_poly.pdbx_strand_id
1 'polypeptide(L)'
;MDVKIFTKTNCPFCNLAKSWFGANNIPFTQVLLDDDTERKAFYDKVNENILLIEEHIRTVPQIFVGDIHIGGYDKLMERAAEVISMVKGSSLTSFSKTYKPFSYPWAVDLTVKHEKAHWIEDEIDLSEDVTDWKNGKISKVEKEYITNILRLFTQSDVAVGQNYYDQFIPKFKNNEVRNMLGSFAAREGIHQRAYALLNDTLGLPDSEYHAFLEYKAMTDKIEFMMDADPNTSRGLGLCLAKTVFNEGVALFASFAMLLNFQRFGKMKGMGKVVEWSIRDESMHVEGNAALFRIFCQENPYIVDNNFKKEIYLMASKAVELEDKFIDLAYELGTIEGLEAGEVKEYIRHITDRRLTQLGLKEIYNIEKNPLGWLEWILNGADHTNFFENRVTEYEVAGLTGAWDEAY
;
A
#
# COMPACT_ATOMS: atom_id res chain seq x y z
N MET A 1 13.98 -11.32 -23.81
CA MET A 1 15.09 -10.79 -24.62
C MET A 1 16.39 -11.04 -23.87
N ASP A 2 17.50 -11.29 -24.57
CA ASP A 2 18.79 -11.55 -23.92
C ASP A 2 19.41 -10.25 -23.41
N VAL A 3 19.87 -10.25 -22.16
CA VAL A 3 20.60 -9.11 -21.57
C VAL A 3 22.09 -9.40 -21.60
N LYS A 4 22.90 -8.45 -22.10
CA LYS A 4 24.37 -8.50 -22.06
C LYS A 4 24.92 -7.33 -21.27
N ILE A 5 25.84 -7.61 -20.35
CA ILE A 5 26.51 -6.59 -19.54
C ILE A 5 28.01 -6.69 -19.74
N PHE A 6 28.61 -5.64 -20.31
CA PHE A 6 30.04 -5.50 -20.47
C PHE A 6 30.62 -4.85 -19.21
N THR A 7 31.62 -5.50 -18.59
CA THR A 7 32.11 -5.17 -17.24
C THR A 7 33.63 -5.24 -17.13
N LYS A 8 34.22 -4.86 -15.99
CA LYS A 8 35.62 -5.13 -15.62
C LYS A 8 35.72 -5.53 -14.13
N THR A 9 36.78 -6.25 -13.73
CA THR A 9 36.95 -6.89 -12.41
C THR A 9 37.00 -5.90 -11.23
N ASN A 10 37.31 -4.62 -11.47
CA ASN A 10 37.33 -3.58 -10.44
C ASN A 10 36.44 -2.39 -10.80
N CYS A 11 35.14 -2.63 -10.90
CA CYS A 11 34.16 -1.63 -11.31
C CYS A 11 32.95 -1.63 -10.37
N PRO A 12 32.84 -0.64 -9.45
CA PRO A 12 31.71 -0.54 -8.52
C PRO A 12 30.37 -0.49 -9.25
N PHE A 13 30.25 0.36 -10.28
CA PHE A 13 29.02 0.48 -11.08
C PHE A 13 28.65 -0.80 -11.82
N CYS A 14 29.62 -1.63 -12.20
CA CYS A 14 29.36 -2.92 -12.82
C CYS A 14 28.77 -3.91 -11.80
N ASN A 15 29.25 -3.87 -10.55
CA ASN A 15 28.69 -4.68 -9.47
C ASN A 15 27.29 -4.20 -9.09
N LEU A 16 27.04 -2.89 -9.07
CA LEU A 16 25.70 -2.33 -8.85
C LEU A 16 24.73 -2.74 -9.96
N ALA A 17 25.12 -2.65 -11.24
CA ALA A 17 24.30 -3.09 -12.36
C ALA A 17 23.93 -4.58 -12.24
N LYS A 18 24.92 -5.45 -12.00
CA LYS A 18 24.68 -6.90 -11.81
C LYS A 18 23.76 -7.17 -10.63
N SER A 19 23.94 -6.46 -9.51
CA SER A 19 23.09 -6.59 -8.33
C SER A 19 21.66 -6.18 -8.62
N TRP A 20 21.45 -5.12 -9.42
CA TRP A 20 20.11 -4.70 -9.83
C TRP A 20 19.41 -5.76 -10.70
N PHE A 21 20.11 -6.35 -11.69
CA PHE A 21 19.54 -7.44 -12.49
C PHE A 21 19.23 -8.69 -11.65
N GLY A 22 20.11 -9.03 -10.71
CA GLY A 22 19.89 -10.11 -9.75
C GLY A 22 18.66 -9.87 -8.86
N ALA A 23 18.55 -8.68 -8.26
CA ALA A 23 17.40 -8.30 -7.43
C ALA A 23 16.06 -8.30 -8.21
N ASN A 24 16.11 -8.09 -9.52
CA ASN A 24 14.95 -8.13 -10.40
C ASN A 24 14.69 -9.51 -11.03
N ASN A 25 15.45 -10.55 -10.67
CA ASN A 25 15.37 -11.89 -11.28
C ASN A 25 15.47 -11.88 -12.81
N ILE A 26 16.35 -11.03 -13.35
CA ILE A 26 16.60 -10.94 -14.79
C ILE A 26 17.95 -11.63 -15.09
N PRO A 27 17.96 -12.74 -15.85
CA PRO A 27 19.20 -13.38 -16.25
C PRO A 27 19.96 -12.48 -17.23
N PHE A 28 21.29 -12.48 -17.14
CA PHE A 28 22.15 -11.72 -18.03
C PHE A 28 23.43 -12.50 -18.36
N THR A 29 24.01 -12.21 -19.51
CA THR A 29 25.35 -12.67 -19.90
C THR A 29 26.37 -11.59 -19.57
N GLN A 30 27.36 -11.91 -18.74
CA GLN A 30 28.48 -11.02 -18.46
C GLN A 30 29.58 -11.19 -19.50
N VAL A 31 30.07 -10.08 -20.06
CA VAL A 31 31.30 -10.03 -20.84
C VAL A 31 32.33 -9.24 -20.05
N LEU A 32 33.48 -9.84 -19.77
CA LEU A 32 34.55 -9.22 -18.99
C LEU A 32 35.58 -8.60 -19.93
N LEU A 33 35.77 -7.28 -19.81
CA LEU A 33 36.68 -6.47 -20.63
C LEU A 33 37.85 -5.97 -19.77
N ASP A 34 38.58 -6.89 -19.14
CA ASP A 34 39.74 -6.55 -18.32
C ASP A 34 40.95 -6.16 -19.16
N ASP A 35 41.12 -6.80 -20.33
CA ASP A 35 42.16 -6.42 -21.29
C ASP A 35 41.88 -5.04 -21.90
N ASP A 36 42.89 -4.17 -21.87
CA ASP A 36 42.79 -2.78 -22.32
C ASP A 36 42.58 -2.67 -23.83
N THR A 37 43.15 -3.60 -24.60
CA THR A 37 43.06 -3.61 -26.07
C THR A 37 41.66 -4.04 -26.50
N GLU A 38 41.14 -5.12 -25.92
CA GLU A 38 39.77 -5.60 -26.14
C GLU A 38 38.74 -4.55 -25.71
N ARG A 39 38.95 -3.91 -24.56
CA ARG A 39 38.06 -2.87 -24.06
C ARG A 39 38.04 -1.64 -24.96
N LYS A 40 39.21 -1.19 -25.43
CA LYS A 40 39.29 -0.06 -26.38
C LYS A 40 38.62 -0.41 -27.71
N ALA A 41 38.90 -1.59 -28.27
CA ALA A 41 38.28 -2.04 -29.50
C ALA A 41 36.74 -2.14 -29.38
N PHE A 42 36.24 -2.58 -28.22
CA PHE A 42 34.81 -2.57 -27.92
C PHE A 42 34.24 -1.14 -27.93
N TYR A 43 34.89 -0.19 -27.26
CA TYR A 43 34.45 1.21 -27.28
C TYR A 43 34.44 1.78 -28.69
N ASP A 44 35.51 1.61 -29.45
CA ASP A 44 35.62 2.11 -30.82
C ASP A 44 34.48 1.53 -31.69
N LYS A 45 34.27 0.21 -31.65
CA LYS A 45 33.21 -0.47 -32.41
C LYS A 45 31.80 0.02 -32.07
N VAL A 46 31.49 0.20 -30.78
CA VAL A 46 30.18 0.67 -30.35
C VAL A 46 29.99 2.15 -30.73
N ASN A 47 31.04 2.95 -30.58
CA ASN A 47 31.03 4.38 -30.88
C ASN A 47 30.96 4.72 -32.37
N GLU A 48 31.40 3.82 -33.25
CA GLU A 48 31.23 3.96 -34.70
C GLU A 48 29.77 3.86 -35.14
N ASN A 49 28.93 3.17 -34.37
CA ASN A 49 27.52 3.01 -34.70
C ASN A 49 26.67 4.05 -33.95
N ILE A 50 26.67 5.28 -34.47
CA ILE A 50 25.89 6.42 -33.95
C ILE A 50 24.37 6.19 -33.88
N LEU A 51 23.83 5.17 -34.56
CA LEU A 51 22.41 4.80 -34.47
C LEU A 51 22.14 3.87 -33.27
N LEU A 52 23.17 3.22 -32.74
CA LEU A 52 23.06 2.34 -31.58
C LEU A 52 23.19 3.07 -30.26
N ILE A 53 23.87 4.22 -30.20
CA ILE A 53 24.20 4.91 -28.94
C ILE A 53 23.65 6.32 -28.89
N GLU A 54 23.15 6.72 -27.72
CA GLU A 54 22.74 8.11 -27.45
C GLU A 54 23.95 9.01 -27.17
N GLU A 55 24.98 8.44 -26.53
CA GLU A 55 26.20 9.16 -26.14
C GLU A 55 27.44 8.29 -26.34
N HIS A 56 28.56 8.94 -26.64
CA HIS A 56 29.84 8.29 -26.86
C HIS A 56 30.34 7.59 -25.57
N ILE A 57 30.54 6.28 -25.64
CA ILE A 57 30.89 5.46 -24.48
C ILE A 57 32.39 5.46 -24.22
N ARG A 58 32.79 5.59 -22.96
CA ARG A 58 34.21 5.54 -22.52
C ARG A 58 34.43 4.72 -21.25
N THR A 59 33.37 4.17 -20.69
CA THR A 59 33.35 3.52 -19.38
C THR A 59 32.52 2.24 -19.43
N VAL A 60 32.71 1.39 -18.42
CA VAL A 60 31.84 0.24 -18.11
C VAL A 60 31.13 0.50 -16.77
N PRO A 61 29.93 -0.07 -16.52
CA PRO A 61 29.26 -1.08 -17.34
C PRO A 61 28.69 -0.50 -18.64
N GLN A 62 28.48 -1.35 -19.64
CA GLN A 62 27.63 -1.06 -20.80
C GLN A 62 26.63 -2.19 -20.95
N ILE A 63 25.34 -1.84 -21.03
CA ILE A 63 24.22 -2.78 -20.96
C ILE A 63 23.48 -2.76 -22.29
N PHE A 64 23.16 -3.97 -22.77
CA PHE A 64 22.35 -4.19 -23.96
C PHE A 64 21.20 -5.14 -23.65
N VAL A 65 20.03 -4.87 -24.22
CA VAL A 65 18.85 -5.75 -24.20
C VAL A 65 18.49 -6.07 -25.64
N GLY A 66 18.76 -7.31 -26.07
CA GLY A 66 18.81 -7.65 -27.49
C GLY A 66 19.85 -6.79 -28.21
N ASP A 67 19.42 -6.07 -29.25
CA ASP A 67 20.26 -5.14 -30.01
C ASP A 67 20.19 -3.68 -29.50
N ILE A 68 19.38 -3.41 -28.46
CA ILE A 68 19.17 -2.07 -27.93
C ILE A 68 20.24 -1.76 -26.89
N HIS A 69 20.98 -0.66 -27.08
CA HIS A 69 21.89 -0.13 -26.08
C HIS A 69 21.11 0.64 -25.01
N ILE A 70 21.28 0.22 -23.76
CA ILE A 70 20.70 0.91 -22.59
C ILE A 70 21.66 1.96 -22.05
N GLY A 71 22.97 1.70 -22.10
CA GLY A 71 24.01 2.58 -21.58
C GLY A 71 24.70 2.04 -20.33
N GLY A 72 25.23 2.96 -19.53
CA GLY A 72 25.88 2.67 -18.24
C GLY A 72 24.88 2.45 -17.10
N TYR A 73 25.40 2.41 -15.86
CA TYR A 73 24.57 2.20 -14.68
C TYR A 73 23.54 3.32 -14.46
N ASP A 74 23.92 4.57 -14.66
CA ASP A 74 23.02 5.71 -14.46
C ASP A 74 21.84 5.64 -15.45
N LYS A 75 22.13 5.32 -16.71
CA LYS A 75 21.09 5.10 -17.74
C LYS A 75 20.22 3.88 -17.45
N LEU A 76 20.77 2.81 -16.88
CA LEU A 76 19.97 1.69 -16.39
C LEU A 76 18.97 2.14 -15.31
N MET A 77 19.37 3.01 -14.38
CA MET A 77 18.47 3.52 -13.33
C MET A 77 17.38 4.43 -13.89
N GLU A 78 17.71 5.27 -14.88
CA GLU A 78 16.74 6.12 -15.59
C GLU A 78 15.73 5.28 -16.41
N ARG A 79 16.20 4.18 -17.03
CA ARG A 79 15.41 3.33 -17.94
C ARG A 79 14.99 1.99 -17.31
N ALA A 80 15.00 1.90 -15.99
CA ALA A 80 14.75 0.65 -15.24
C ALA A 80 13.41 -0.01 -15.62
N ALA A 81 12.31 0.76 -15.60
CA ALA A 81 10.98 0.27 -16.00
C ALA A 81 10.93 -0.20 -17.47
N GLU A 82 11.64 0.48 -18.37
CA GLU A 82 11.74 0.10 -19.78
C GLU A 82 12.47 -1.24 -19.95
N VAL A 83 13.62 -1.40 -19.29
CA VAL A 83 14.40 -2.64 -19.30
C VAL A 83 13.57 -3.81 -18.75
N ILE A 84 12.85 -3.60 -17.65
CA ILE A 84 11.95 -4.61 -17.08
C ILE A 84 10.88 -4.99 -18.10
N SER A 85 10.23 -4.00 -18.73
CA SER A 85 9.20 -4.25 -19.75
C SER A 85 9.75 -4.98 -20.97
N MET A 86 10.97 -4.69 -21.42
CA MET A 86 11.60 -5.37 -22.57
C MET A 86 11.91 -6.84 -22.27
N VAL A 87 12.34 -7.13 -21.04
CA VAL A 87 12.77 -8.49 -20.66
C VAL A 87 11.57 -9.35 -20.22
N LYS A 88 10.71 -8.83 -19.34
CA LYS A 88 9.59 -9.56 -18.74
C LYS A 88 8.29 -9.45 -19.53
N GLY A 89 8.22 -8.55 -20.50
CA GLY A 89 7.03 -8.33 -21.33
C GLY A 89 6.00 -7.37 -20.72
N SER A 90 6.20 -6.91 -19.48
CA SER A 90 5.46 -5.79 -18.87
C SER A 90 6.23 -5.16 -17.71
N SER A 91 5.94 -3.89 -17.45
CA SER A 91 6.18 -3.12 -16.21
C SER A 91 4.84 -2.71 -15.57
N LEU A 92 4.86 -2.16 -14.35
CA LEU A 92 3.66 -1.71 -13.64
C LEU A 92 2.80 -0.72 -14.46
N THR A 93 3.46 0.16 -15.23
CA THR A 93 2.84 1.26 -15.99
C THR A 93 2.63 0.95 -17.48
N SER A 94 2.97 -0.26 -17.92
CA SER A 94 2.75 -0.74 -19.29
C SER A 94 1.63 -1.77 -19.36
N PHE A 95 0.91 -1.84 -20.47
CA PHE A 95 -0.11 -2.88 -20.64
C PHE A 95 0.54 -4.26 -20.81
N SER A 96 -0.01 -5.25 -20.12
CA SER A 96 0.33 -6.66 -20.36
C SER A 96 -0.12 -7.05 -21.77
N LYS A 97 0.79 -7.63 -22.57
CA LYS A 97 0.49 -8.06 -23.95
C LYS A 97 -0.30 -9.38 -24.00
N THR A 98 -0.11 -10.22 -23.00
CA THR A 98 -0.76 -11.53 -22.85
C THR A 98 -1.23 -11.68 -21.42
N TYR A 99 -2.19 -12.59 -21.19
CA TYR A 99 -2.68 -12.87 -19.84
C TYR A 99 -1.62 -13.57 -18.98
N LYS A 100 -0.85 -14.51 -19.56
CA LYS A 100 0.26 -15.22 -18.90
C LYS A 100 1.53 -15.17 -19.76
N PRO A 101 2.73 -15.41 -19.19
CA PRO A 101 3.00 -15.59 -17.76
C PRO A 101 2.81 -14.30 -16.95
N PHE A 102 2.62 -14.44 -15.64
CA PHE A 102 2.41 -13.33 -14.71
C PHE A 102 3.74 -12.69 -14.29
N SER A 103 3.80 -11.36 -14.32
CA SER A 103 4.98 -10.57 -13.90
C SER A 103 4.95 -10.22 -12.40
N TYR A 104 3.75 -10.16 -11.81
CA TYR A 104 3.48 -9.77 -10.42
C TYR A 104 2.48 -10.76 -9.77
N PRO A 105 2.81 -12.06 -9.68
CA PRO A 105 1.87 -13.09 -9.22
C PRO A 105 1.24 -12.80 -7.85
N TRP A 106 1.96 -12.09 -6.96
CA TRP A 106 1.44 -11.63 -5.67
C TRP A 106 0.16 -10.79 -5.80
N ALA A 107 -0.02 -10.02 -6.87
CA ALA A 107 -1.22 -9.22 -7.09
C ALA A 107 -2.41 -10.12 -7.47
N VAL A 108 -2.15 -11.22 -8.18
CA VAL A 108 -3.17 -12.23 -8.48
C VAL A 108 -3.59 -12.96 -7.21
N ASP A 109 -2.62 -13.39 -6.41
CA ASP A 109 -2.88 -14.09 -5.14
C ASP A 109 -3.69 -13.20 -4.18
N LEU A 110 -3.33 -11.92 -4.09
CA LEU A 110 -4.04 -10.95 -3.26
C LEU A 110 -5.46 -10.70 -3.77
N THR A 111 -5.65 -10.58 -5.08
CA THR A 111 -6.99 -10.48 -5.68
C THR A 111 -7.85 -11.70 -5.32
N VAL A 112 -7.31 -12.91 -5.43
CA VAL A 112 -8.03 -14.14 -5.09
C VAL A 112 -8.36 -14.21 -3.60
N LYS A 113 -7.43 -13.80 -2.73
CA LYS A 113 -7.65 -13.71 -1.28
C LYS A 113 -8.79 -12.73 -0.97
N HIS A 114 -8.81 -11.60 -1.65
CA HIS A 114 -9.83 -10.57 -1.51
C HIS A 114 -11.21 -11.03 -1.95
N GLU A 115 -11.32 -11.69 -3.11
CA GLU A 115 -12.60 -12.27 -3.58
C GLU A 115 -13.14 -13.36 -2.64
N LYS A 116 -12.26 -14.13 -1.99
CA LYS A 116 -12.69 -15.12 -0.98
C LYS A 116 -13.19 -14.47 0.31
N ALA A 117 -12.78 -13.24 0.59
CA ALA A 117 -13.21 -12.44 1.73
C ALA A 117 -14.41 -11.54 1.42
N HIS A 118 -14.97 -11.63 0.21
CA HIS A 118 -16.10 -10.83 -0.25
C HIS A 118 -17.28 -10.94 0.71
N TRP A 119 -17.84 -9.79 1.07
CA TRP A 119 -19.09 -9.62 1.80
C TRP A 119 -19.88 -8.45 1.21
N ILE A 120 -21.17 -8.38 1.49
CA ILE A 120 -22.00 -7.19 1.23
C ILE A 120 -22.76 -6.77 2.50
N GLU A 121 -23.22 -5.53 2.51
CA GLU A 121 -23.89 -4.92 3.67
C GLU A 121 -25.15 -5.67 4.13
N ASP A 122 -25.85 -6.35 3.21
CA ASP A 122 -27.05 -7.16 3.47
C ASP A 122 -26.79 -8.36 4.41
N GLU A 123 -25.53 -8.79 4.55
CA GLU A 123 -25.16 -9.92 5.41
C GLU A 123 -25.07 -9.53 6.90
N ILE A 124 -25.18 -8.24 7.22
CA ILE A 124 -25.01 -7.71 8.58
C ILE A 124 -26.36 -7.60 9.29
N ASP A 125 -26.48 -8.23 10.46
CA ASP A 125 -27.61 -8.01 11.37
C ASP A 125 -27.31 -6.88 12.36
N LEU A 126 -28.07 -5.79 12.24
CA LEU A 126 -27.97 -4.59 13.09
C LEU A 126 -29.11 -4.50 14.14
N SER A 127 -29.92 -5.54 14.31
CA SER A 127 -31.09 -5.50 15.20
C SER A 127 -30.73 -5.30 16.69
N GLU A 128 -29.63 -5.90 17.14
CA GLU A 128 -29.09 -5.68 18.50
C GLU A 128 -28.58 -4.24 18.66
N ASP A 129 -27.93 -3.67 17.64
CA ASP A 129 -27.40 -2.31 17.65
C ASP A 129 -28.52 -1.27 17.81
N VAL A 130 -29.63 -1.43 17.10
CA VAL A 130 -30.83 -0.60 17.28
C VAL A 130 -31.36 -0.68 18.70
N THR A 131 -31.36 -1.90 19.27
CA THR A 131 -31.85 -2.14 20.62
C THR A 131 -30.95 -1.45 21.64
N ASP A 132 -29.64 -1.66 21.54
CA ASP A 132 -28.61 -1.02 22.38
C ASP A 132 -28.69 0.51 22.29
N TRP A 133 -28.91 1.05 21.09
CA TRP A 133 -29.06 2.47 20.87
C TRP A 133 -30.32 3.06 21.51
N LYS A 134 -31.46 2.36 21.46
CA LYS A 134 -32.75 2.88 21.95
C LYS A 134 -32.99 2.66 23.45
N ASN A 135 -32.48 1.56 24.02
CA ASN A 135 -32.79 1.16 25.39
C ASN A 135 -31.90 1.85 26.46
N GLY A 136 -30.96 2.70 26.06
CA GLY A 136 -30.07 3.43 26.96
C GLY A 136 -28.82 2.64 27.39
N LYS A 137 -28.55 1.48 26.79
CA LYS A 137 -27.28 0.74 27.00
C LYS A 137 -26.07 1.50 26.45
N ILE A 138 -26.28 2.32 25.41
CA ILE A 138 -25.32 3.32 24.93
C ILE A 138 -25.64 4.68 25.57
N SER A 139 -24.72 5.19 26.38
CA SER A 139 -24.82 6.49 27.04
C SER A 139 -24.77 7.65 26.05
N LYS A 140 -25.17 8.85 26.48
CA LYS A 140 -25.11 10.05 25.62
C LYS A 140 -23.69 10.36 25.14
N VAL A 141 -22.68 10.16 25.99
CA VAL A 141 -21.27 10.38 25.65
C VAL A 141 -20.82 9.38 24.59
N GLU A 142 -21.15 8.10 24.77
CA GLU A 142 -20.83 7.05 23.80
C GLU A 142 -21.54 7.26 22.45
N LYS A 143 -22.80 7.75 22.46
CA LYS A 143 -23.51 8.07 21.21
C LYS A 143 -22.80 9.16 20.42
N GLU A 144 -22.44 10.28 21.05
CA GLU A 144 -21.73 11.35 20.36
C GLU A 144 -20.35 10.88 19.88
N TYR A 145 -19.65 10.09 20.69
CA TYR A 145 -18.37 9.49 20.33
C TYR A 145 -18.49 8.64 19.05
N ILE A 146 -19.48 7.73 18.99
CA ILE A 146 -19.75 6.92 17.80
C ILE A 146 -20.15 7.82 16.62
N THR A 147 -21.06 8.78 16.81
CA THR A 147 -21.51 9.69 15.75
C THR A 147 -20.35 10.51 15.18
N ASN A 148 -19.44 11.02 16.01
CA ASN A 148 -18.24 11.75 15.55
C ASN A 148 -17.34 10.90 14.66
N ILE A 149 -17.24 9.60 14.95
CA ILE A 149 -16.48 8.68 14.11
C ILE A 149 -17.18 8.45 12.78
N LEU A 150 -18.49 8.15 12.82
CA LEU A 150 -19.30 7.85 11.65
C LEU A 150 -19.44 9.04 10.69
N ARG A 151 -19.47 10.29 11.20
CA ARG A 151 -19.46 11.53 10.38
C ARG A 151 -18.31 11.56 9.37
N LEU A 152 -17.14 11.07 9.76
CA LEU A 152 -15.94 11.11 8.93
C LEU A 152 -15.75 9.84 8.09
N PHE A 153 -16.22 8.69 8.58
CA PHE A 153 -15.92 7.39 8.01
C PHE A 153 -16.44 7.21 6.58
N THR A 154 -17.73 7.47 6.35
CA THR A 154 -18.30 7.35 5.01
C THR A 154 -17.59 8.27 4.01
N GLN A 155 -17.24 9.49 4.41
CA GLN A 155 -16.52 10.42 3.54
C GLN A 155 -15.05 10.00 3.30
N SER A 156 -14.42 9.37 4.28
CA SER A 156 -13.05 8.84 4.15
C SER A 156 -13.01 7.71 3.12
N ASP A 157 -13.97 6.78 3.15
CA ASP A 157 -14.07 5.69 2.16
C ASP A 157 -14.42 6.22 0.76
N VAL A 158 -15.20 7.30 0.66
CA VAL A 158 -15.41 8.01 -0.62
C VAL A 158 -14.09 8.56 -1.16
N ALA A 159 -13.27 9.19 -0.31
CA ALA A 159 -11.97 9.71 -0.72
C ALA A 159 -11.00 8.60 -1.14
N VAL A 160 -10.94 7.50 -0.39
CA VAL A 160 -10.09 6.33 -0.73
C VAL A 160 -10.55 5.68 -2.04
N GLY A 161 -11.85 5.42 -2.19
CA GLY A 161 -12.42 4.88 -3.43
C GLY A 161 -12.12 5.78 -4.64
N GLN A 162 -12.27 7.10 -4.49
CA GLN A 162 -11.92 8.06 -5.53
C GLN A 162 -10.42 8.00 -5.89
N ASN A 163 -9.53 7.88 -4.90
CA ASN A 163 -8.09 7.78 -5.14
C ASN A 163 -7.74 6.58 -6.02
N TYR A 164 -8.37 5.42 -5.82
CA TYR A 164 -8.16 4.25 -6.69
C TYR A 164 -8.54 4.53 -8.14
N TYR A 165 -9.73 5.09 -8.38
CA TYR A 165 -10.24 5.34 -9.73
C TYR A 165 -9.50 6.46 -10.46
N ASP A 166 -9.11 7.52 -9.76
CA ASP A 166 -8.55 8.73 -10.38
C ASP A 166 -7.01 8.71 -10.39
N GLN A 167 -6.38 8.20 -9.33
CA GLN A 167 -4.93 8.31 -9.14
C GLN A 167 -4.17 7.04 -9.51
N PHE A 168 -4.75 5.85 -9.30
CA PHE A 168 -4.01 4.58 -9.42
C PHE A 168 -4.38 3.76 -10.66
N ILE A 169 -5.64 3.32 -10.79
CA ILE A 169 -6.09 2.46 -11.90
C ILE A 169 -5.75 3.06 -13.30
N PRO A 170 -5.81 4.39 -13.51
CA PRO A 170 -5.42 4.98 -14.78
C PRO A 170 -3.91 4.95 -15.02
N LYS A 171 -3.07 4.89 -13.99
CA LYS A 171 -1.61 4.94 -14.11
C LYS A 171 -0.98 3.54 -14.19
N PHE A 172 -1.49 2.58 -13.43
CA PHE A 172 -1.05 1.19 -13.45
C PHE A 172 -1.77 0.42 -14.57
N LYS A 173 -0.98 -0.04 -15.55
CA LYS A 173 -1.51 -0.66 -16.77
C LYS A 173 -1.34 -2.17 -16.81
N ASN A 174 -0.45 -2.73 -15.99
CA ASN A 174 -0.28 -4.17 -15.89
C ASN A 174 -1.60 -4.82 -15.45
N ASN A 175 -1.95 -5.94 -16.09
CA ASN A 175 -3.23 -6.61 -15.89
C ASN A 175 -3.45 -7.11 -14.45
N GLU A 176 -2.44 -7.73 -13.84
CA GLU A 176 -2.54 -8.35 -12.52
C GLU A 176 -2.76 -7.28 -11.45
N VAL A 177 -1.93 -6.25 -11.47
CA VAL A 177 -2.02 -5.10 -10.56
C VAL A 177 -3.32 -4.34 -10.75
N ARG A 178 -3.77 -4.15 -12.00
CA ARG A 178 -5.03 -3.46 -12.26
C ARG A 178 -6.24 -4.24 -11.75
N ASN A 179 -6.26 -5.57 -11.85
CA ASN A 179 -7.34 -6.38 -11.28
C ASN A 179 -7.35 -6.29 -9.75
N MET A 180 -6.18 -6.31 -9.11
CA MET A 180 -6.05 -6.11 -7.66
C MET A 180 -6.60 -4.74 -7.24
N LEU A 181 -6.13 -3.66 -7.87
CA LEU A 181 -6.61 -2.30 -7.57
C LEU A 181 -8.11 -2.13 -7.86
N GLY A 182 -8.62 -2.80 -8.91
CA GLY A 182 -10.06 -2.81 -9.20
C GLY A 182 -10.88 -3.54 -8.14
N SER A 183 -10.35 -4.61 -7.56
CA SER A 183 -10.98 -5.33 -6.45
C SER A 183 -11.00 -4.48 -5.17
N PHE A 184 -9.91 -3.75 -4.88
CA PHE A 184 -9.84 -2.79 -3.75
C PHE A 184 -10.85 -1.66 -3.93
N ALA A 185 -10.84 -1.00 -5.10
CA ALA A 185 -11.79 0.07 -5.41
C ALA A 185 -13.27 -0.35 -5.27
N ALA A 186 -13.57 -1.61 -5.60
CA ALA A 186 -14.91 -2.16 -5.44
C ALA A 186 -15.29 -2.37 -3.96
N ARG A 187 -14.35 -2.71 -3.07
CA ARG A 187 -14.62 -2.81 -1.62
C ARG A 187 -14.94 -1.47 -1.00
N GLU A 188 -14.28 -0.39 -1.44
CA GLU A 188 -14.59 0.93 -0.89
C GLU A 188 -16.06 1.30 -1.10
N GLY A 189 -16.65 0.90 -2.24
CA GLY A 189 -18.09 1.06 -2.45
C GLY A 189 -18.96 0.25 -1.50
N ILE A 190 -18.49 -0.91 -1.03
CA ILE A 190 -19.17 -1.74 -0.02
C ILE A 190 -19.02 -1.14 1.37
N HIS A 191 -17.84 -0.65 1.73
CA HIS A 191 -17.61 0.08 2.99
C HIS A 191 -18.56 1.27 3.11
N GLN A 192 -18.64 2.09 2.06
CA GLN A 192 -19.58 3.23 1.99
C GLN A 192 -21.02 2.81 2.27
N ARG A 193 -21.51 1.74 1.62
CA ARG A 193 -22.89 1.26 1.81
C ARG A 193 -23.12 0.64 3.19
N ALA A 194 -22.14 -0.07 3.73
CA ALA A 194 -22.23 -0.66 5.06
C ALA A 194 -22.30 0.40 6.16
N TYR A 195 -21.47 1.44 6.09
CA TYR A 195 -21.53 2.55 7.05
C TYR A 195 -22.77 3.42 6.85
N ALA A 196 -23.24 3.60 5.62
CA ALA A 196 -24.53 4.27 5.36
C ALA A 196 -25.70 3.47 5.97
N LEU A 197 -25.73 2.15 5.76
CA LEU A 197 -26.74 1.26 6.35
C LEU A 197 -26.73 1.36 7.88
N LEU A 198 -25.54 1.41 8.50
CA LEU A 198 -25.41 1.60 9.94
C LEU A 198 -26.00 2.95 10.39
N ASN A 199 -25.65 4.05 9.73
CA ASN A 199 -26.16 5.38 10.04
C ASN A 199 -27.69 5.45 9.95
N ASP A 200 -28.25 4.93 8.85
CA ASP A 200 -29.68 4.92 8.58
C ASP A 200 -30.43 4.07 9.63
N THR A 201 -29.85 2.92 9.99
CA THR A 201 -30.43 1.99 10.97
C THR A 201 -30.45 2.59 12.38
N LEU A 202 -29.43 3.37 12.75
CA LEU A 202 -29.39 4.10 14.03
C LEU A 202 -30.29 5.35 14.04
N GLY A 203 -30.83 5.73 12.88
CA GLY A 203 -31.69 6.89 12.70
C GLY A 203 -30.94 8.22 12.78
N LEU A 204 -29.68 8.24 12.36
CA LEU A 204 -28.90 9.48 12.22
C LEU A 204 -29.46 10.29 11.05
N PRO A 205 -29.59 11.63 11.17
CA PRO A 205 -30.13 12.45 10.09
C PRO A 205 -29.12 12.61 8.95
N ASP A 206 -29.60 12.76 7.70
CA ASP A 206 -28.74 12.96 6.52
C ASP A 206 -27.77 14.15 6.63
N SER A 207 -28.09 15.14 7.47
CA SER A 207 -27.19 16.25 7.77
C SER A 207 -25.85 15.79 8.34
N GLU A 208 -25.80 14.63 8.99
CA GLU A 208 -24.56 14.05 9.52
C GLU A 208 -23.55 13.68 8.42
N TYR A 209 -24.00 13.35 7.20
CA TYR A 209 -23.11 13.14 6.06
C TYR A 209 -22.38 14.42 5.63
N HIS A 210 -22.88 15.59 6.01
CA HIS A 210 -22.28 16.89 5.70
C HIS A 210 -21.61 17.52 6.93
N ALA A 211 -21.91 17.03 8.14
CA ALA A 211 -21.43 17.60 9.39
C ALA A 211 -19.90 17.61 9.49
N PHE A 212 -19.20 16.69 8.82
CA PHE A 212 -17.73 16.70 8.78
C PHE A 212 -17.16 18.01 8.23
N LEU A 213 -17.87 18.73 7.35
CA LEU A 213 -17.47 20.03 6.80
C LEU A 213 -17.44 21.14 7.87
N GLU A 214 -18.14 20.95 8.98
CA GLU A 214 -18.21 21.91 10.07
C GLU A 214 -17.03 21.77 11.05
N TYR A 215 -16.32 20.63 11.02
CA TYR A 215 -15.22 20.33 11.92
C TYR A 215 -13.88 20.40 11.19
N LYS A 216 -13.07 21.41 11.54
CA LYS A 216 -11.75 21.62 10.93
C LYS A 216 -10.86 20.37 11.01
N ALA A 217 -10.91 19.62 12.10
CA ALA A 217 -10.12 18.39 12.27
C ALA A 217 -10.50 17.32 11.23
N MET A 218 -11.78 17.25 10.85
CA MET A 218 -12.28 16.32 9.85
C MET A 218 -11.99 16.81 8.42
N THR A 219 -12.20 18.10 8.13
CA THR A 219 -11.90 18.67 6.80
C THR A 219 -10.41 18.59 6.47
N ASP A 220 -9.54 18.96 7.41
CA ASP A 220 -8.08 18.90 7.22
C ASP A 220 -7.62 17.46 6.91
N LYS A 221 -8.29 16.46 7.48
CA LYS A 221 -8.01 15.03 7.27
C LYS A 221 -8.42 14.60 5.85
N ILE A 222 -9.62 14.92 5.40
CA ILE A 222 -10.08 14.62 4.03
C ILE A 222 -9.23 15.35 2.99
N GLU A 223 -8.92 16.64 3.19
CA GLU A 223 -8.04 17.40 2.29
C GLU A 223 -6.66 16.76 2.17
N PHE A 224 -6.06 16.33 3.29
CA PHE A 224 -4.78 15.63 3.28
C PHE A 224 -4.84 14.30 2.51
N MET A 225 -5.92 13.53 2.69
CA MET A 225 -6.13 12.25 2.01
C MET A 225 -6.26 12.38 0.50
N MET A 226 -6.87 13.48 0.03
CA MET A 226 -7.13 13.74 -1.39
C MET A 226 -6.00 14.50 -2.10
N ASP A 227 -5.20 15.28 -1.38
CA ASP A 227 -4.09 16.04 -1.95
C ASP A 227 -3.08 15.11 -2.65
N ALA A 228 -2.92 15.26 -3.96
CA ALA A 228 -2.14 14.34 -4.77
C ALA A 228 -1.71 14.95 -6.10
N ASP A 229 -0.51 14.59 -6.56
CA ASP A 229 -0.08 14.81 -7.93
C ASP A 229 0.46 13.51 -8.55
N PRO A 230 -0.41 12.64 -9.10
CA PRO A 230 0.01 11.35 -9.66
C PRO A 230 0.56 11.47 -11.10
N ASN A 231 0.88 12.68 -11.59
CA ASN A 231 1.28 12.89 -12.99
C ASN A 231 2.78 12.81 -13.24
N THR A 232 3.59 12.85 -12.18
CA THR A 232 5.03 12.59 -12.25
C THR A 232 5.35 11.26 -11.56
N SER A 233 6.45 10.59 -11.93
CA SER A 233 6.84 9.35 -11.27
C SER A 233 7.10 9.55 -9.77
N ARG A 234 7.70 10.69 -9.39
CA ARG A 234 7.90 11.05 -7.99
C ARG A 234 6.56 11.23 -7.28
N GLY A 235 5.66 12.03 -7.87
CA GLY A 235 4.35 12.31 -7.31
C GLY A 235 3.49 11.06 -7.16
N LEU A 236 3.46 10.18 -8.17
CA LEU A 236 2.79 8.87 -8.07
C LEU A 236 3.38 7.99 -6.96
N GLY A 237 4.71 8.00 -6.80
CA GLY A 237 5.37 7.32 -5.68
C GLY A 237 4.95 7.87 -4.31
N LEU A 238 4.79 9.19 -4.19
CA LEU A 238 4.28 9.83 -2.97
C LEU A 238 2.79 9.50 -2.74
N CYS A 239 1.96 9.46 -3.78
CA CYS A 239 0.56 9.04 -3.68
C CYS A 239 0.43 7.59 -3.17
N LEU A 240 1.26 6.66 -3.67
CA LEU A 240 1.30 5.28 -3.17
C LEU A 240 1.73 5.21 -1.70
N ALA A 241 2.72 6.00 -1.28
CA ALA A 241 3.09 6.07 0.14
C ALA A 241 1.96 6.65 1.00
N LYS A 242 1.27 7.69 0.50
CA LYS A 242 0.14 8.32 1.18
C LYS A 242 -1.04 7.36 1.35
N THR A 243 -1.39 6.56 0.34
CA THR A 243 -2.51 5.61 0.45
C THR A 243 -2.27 4.55 1.53
N VAL A 244 -1.01 4.12 1.71
CA VAL A 244 -0.64 3.21 2.81
C VAL A 244 -0.86 3.84 4.19
N PHE A 245 -0.72 5.16 4.34
CA PHE A 245 -1.06 5.86 5.59
C PHE A 245 -2.56 6.13 5.72
N ASN A 246 -3.24 6.49 4.63
CA ASN A 246 -4.69 6.71 4.64
C ASN A 246 -5.42 5.45 5.10
N GLU A 247 -5.15 4.31 4.47
CA GLU A 247 -5.81 3.04 4.78
C GLU A 247 -5.21 2.38 6.02
N GLY A 248 -3.90 2.53 6.26
CA GLY A 248 -3.17 1.80 7.30
C GLY A 248 -2.97 2.52 8.62
N VAL A 249 -3.30 3.82 8.70
CA VAL A 249 -3.21 4.64 9.92
C VAL A 249 -4.53 5.37 10.17
N ALA A 250 -5.00 6.15 9.18
CA ALA A 250 -6.11 7.06 9.38
C ALA A 250 -7.47 6.36 9.60
N LEU A 251 -7.68 5.19 8.99
CA LEU A 251 -8.86 4.35 9.25
C LEU A 251 -8.70 3.47 10.51
N PHE A 252 -7.48 2.97 10.78
CA PHE A 252 -7.21 2.05 11.90
C PHE A 252 -7.43 2.66 13.28
N ALA A 253 -7.24 3.98 13.43
CA ALA A 253 -7.57 4.70 14.64
C ALA A 253 -9.06 4.53 15.02
N SER A 254 -9.93 4.92 14.09
CA SER A 254 -11.39 4.81 14.23
C SER A 254 -11.86 3.37 14.38
N PHE A 255 -11.24 2.42 13.66
CA PHE A 255 -11.56 0.99 13.83
C PHE A 255 -11.34 0.52 15.27
N ALA A 256 -10.18 0.85 15.86
CA ALA A 256 -9.91 0.49 17.26
C ALA A 256 -10.92 1.16 18.21
N MET A 257 -11.26 2.42 17.96
CA MET A 257 -12.23 3.18 18.74
C MET A 257 -13.64 2.56 18.71
N LEU A 258 -14.09 2.06 17.55
CA LEU A 258 -15.40 1.42 17.40
C LEU A 258 -15.42 -0.04 17.91
N LEU A 259 -14.38 -0.84 17.63
CA LEU A 259 -14.30 -2.23 18.13
C LEU A 259 -14.30 -2.33 19.65
N ASN A 260 -13.88 -1.26 20.34
CA ASN A 260 -13.90 -1.24 21.80
C ASN A 260 -15.29 -1.55 22.38
N PHE A 261 -16.38 -1.12 21.72
CA PHE A 261 -17.75 -1.38 22.19
C PHE A 261 -18.08 -2.87 22.24
N GLN A 262 -17.57 -3.66 21.31
CA GLN A 262 -17.79 -5.10 21.25
C GLN A 262 -17.23 -5.83 22.48
N ARG A 263 -16.15 -5.31 23.10
CA ARG A 263 -15.58 -5.85 24.35
C ARG A 263 -16.57 -5.83 25.51
N PHE A 264 -17.52 -4.90 25.48
CA PHE A 264 -18.56 -4.72 26.48
C PHE A 264 -19.91 -5.27 26.01
N GLY A 265 -19.92 -6.06 24.92
CA GLY A 265 -21.12 -6.64 24.34
C GLY A 265 -22.10 -5.59 23.83
N LYS A 266 -21.62 -4.40 23.46
CA LYS A 266 -22.37 -3.27 22.89
C LYS A 266 -22.14 -3.24 21.38
N MET A 267 -23.18 -2.88 20.61
CA MET A 267 -23.06 -2.57 19.17
C MET A 267 -22.35 -3.69 18.36
N LYS A 268 -22.82 -4.93 18.49
CA LYS A 268 -22.13 -6.10 17.92
C LYS A 268 -22.16 -6.11 16.39
N GLY A 269 -23.25 -5.65 15.78
CA GLY A 269 -23.37 -5.54 14.33
C GLY A 269 -22.40 -4.51 13.77
N MET A 270 -22.29 -3.34 14.41
CA MET A 270 -21.23 -2.36 14.12
C MET A 270 -19.84 -2.98 14.27
N GLY A 271 -19.60 -3.73 15.35
CA GLY A 271 -18.36 -4.47 15.55
C GLY A 271 -18.03 -5.40 14.37
N LYS A 272 -19.05 -6.10 13.85
CA LYS A 272 -18.89 -6.97 12.68
C LYS A 272 -18.53 -6.21 11.40
N VAL A 273 -19.17 -5.07 11.15
CA VAL A 273 -18.83 -4.18 10.03
C VAL A 273 -17.36 -3.77 10.10
N VAL A 274 -16.91 -3.38 11.30
CA VAL A 274 -15.54 -2.93 11.52
C VAL A 274 -14.53 -4.08 11.38
N GLU A 275 -14.81 -5.27 11.92
CA GLU A 275 -13.97 -6.46 11.73
C GLU A 275 -13.74 -6.77 10.24
N TRP A 276 -14.83 -6.76 9.45
CA TRP A 276 -14.75 -7.02 8.01
C TRP A 276 -14.04 -5.90 7.26
N SER A 277 -14.25 -4.65 7.63
CA SER A 277 -13.52 -3.50 7.07
C SER A 277 -12.02 -3.62 7.35
N ILE A 278 -11.62 -3.95 8.59
CA ILE A 278 -10.19 -4.15 8.94
C ILE A 278 -9.56 -5.25 8.10
N ARG A 279 -10.29 -6.35 7.85
CA ARG A 279 -9.80 -7.45 7.03
C ARG A 279 -9.48 -6.98 5.61
N ASP A 280 -10.36 -6.18 5.03
CA ASP A 280 -10.20 -5.60 3.70
C ASP A 280 -9.05 -4.57 3.68
N GLU A 281 -9.05 -3.60 4.61
CA GLU A 281 -7.99 -2.59 4.72
C GLU A 281 -6.60 -3.19 4.98
N SER A 282 -6.53 -4.31 5.71
CA SER A 282 -5.26 -5.02 5.92
C SER A 282 -4.68 -5.55 4.60
N MET A 283 -5.54 -6.06 3.70
CA MET A 283 -5.15 -6.50 2.37
C MET A 283 -4.84 -5.30 1.45
N HIS A 284 -5.59 -4.21 1.56
CA HIS A 284 -5.33 -3.00 0.80
C HIS A 284 -3.94 -2.44 1.12
N VAL A 285 -3.61 -2.31 2.41
CA VAL A 285 -2.30 -1.85 2.88
C VAL A 285 -1.17 -2.80 2.45
N GLU A 286 -1.39 -4.11 2.55
CA GLU A 286 -0.42 -5.12 2.08
C GLU A 286 -0.10 -4.93 0.60
N GLY A 287 -1.14 -4.82 -0.23
CA GLY A 287 -1.05 -4.65 -1.68
C GLY A 287 -0.44 -3.31 -2.09
N ASN A 288 -0.88 -2.22 -1.47
CA ASN A 288 -0.37 -0.87 -1.75
C ASN A 288 1.09 -0.70 -1.32
N ALA A 289 1.49 -1.29 -0.19
CA ALA A 289 2.89 -1.29 0.23
C ALA A 289 3.77 -2.13 -0.71
N ALA A 290 3.28 -3.30 -1.18
CA ALA A 290 3.97 -4.09 -2.19
C ALA A 290 4.12 -3.31 -3.52
N LEU A 291 3.04 -2.68 -3.97
CA LEU A 291 3.01 -1.85 -5.17
C LEU A 291 4.00 -0.68 -5.05
N PHE A 292 4.05 0.02 -3.91
CA PHE A 292 5.01 1.08 -3.64
C PHE A 292 6.46 0.60 -3.76
N ARG A 293 6.80 -0.53 -3.12
CA ARG A 293 8.17 -1.07 -3.15
C ARG A 293 8.59 -1.42 -4.57
N ILE A 294 7.72 -2.08 -5.33
CA ILE A 294 8.01 -2.45 -6.72
C ILE A 294 8.08 -1.20 -7.60
N PHE A 295 7.19 -0.23 -7.41
CA PHE A 295 7.22 1.03 -8.14
C PHE A 295 8.55 1.77 -7.92
N CYS A 296 9.06 1.80 -6.69
CA CYS A 296 10.38 2.35 -6.38
C CYS A 296 11.52 1.54 -7.01
N GLN A 297 11.40 0.21 -7.10
CA GLN A 297 12.37 -0.65 -7.79
C GLN A 297 12.40 -0.40 -9.30
N GLU A 298 11.25 -0.14 -9.92
CA GLU A 298 11.12 0.20 -11.34
C GLU A 298 11.51 1.64 -11.65
N ASN A 299 11.49 2.52 -10.64
CA ASN A 299 11.82 3.95 -10.76
C ASN A 299 12.87 4.38 -9.72
N PRO A 300 14.05 3.74 -9.67
CA PRO A 300 15.03 3.97 -8.60
C PRO A 300 15.55 5.42 -8.55
N TYR A 301 15.49 6.15 -9.67
CA TYR A 301 15.89 7.55 -9.77
C TYR A 301 15.04 8.50 -8.91
N ILE A 302 13.82 8.13 -8.50
CA ILE A 302 13.00 8.96 -7.60
C ILE A 302 13.40 8.80 -6.13
N VAL A 303 14.12 7.73 -5.78
CA VAL A 303 14.36 7.30 -4.39
C VAL A 303 15.56 8.03 -3.79
N ASP A 304 15.43 9.34 -3.67
CA ASP A 304 16.43 10.22 -3.05
C ASP A 304 16.10 10.58 -1.58
N ASN A 305 16.98 11.34 -0.93
CA ASN A 305 16.78 11.77 0.46
C ASN A 305 15.57 12.70 0.63
N ASN A 306 15.25 13.51 -0.38
CA ASN A 306 14.10 14.39 -0.32
C ASN A 306 12.81 13.58 -0.41
N PHE A 307 12.77 12.52 -1.22
CA PHE A 307 11.59 11.67 -1.42
C PHE A 307 11.26 10.94 -0.12
N LYS A 308 12.29 10.36 0.52
CA LYS A 308 12.16 9.75 1.85
C LYS A 308 11.70 10.77 2.90
N LYS A 309 12.26 11.99 2.88
CA LYS A 309 11.87 13.07 3.78
C LYS A 309 10.38 13.44 3.61
N GLU A 310 9.90 13.55 2.39
CA GLU A 310 8.49 13.82 2.11
C GLU A 310 7.58 12.72 2.68
N ILE A 311 7.98 11.44 2.56
CA ILE A 311 7.23 10.33 3.16
C ILE A 311 7.21 10.43 4.70
N TYR A 312 8.32 10.77 5.34
CA TYR A 312 8.35 10.99 6.80
C TYR A 312 7.48 12.16 7.26
N LEU A 313 7.43 13.23 6.48
CA LEU A 313 6.55 14.36 6.75
C LEU A 313 5.07 13.96 6.60
N MET A 314 4.72 13.16 5.60
CA MET A 314 3.37 12.60 5.45
C MET A 314 2.99 11.71 6.64
N ALA A 315 3.88 10.82 7.08
CA ALA A 315 3.65 9.97 8.24
C ALA A 315 3.40 10.80 9.51
N SER A 316 4.26 11.80 9.76
CA SER A 316 4.11 12.70 10.92
C SER A 316 2.82 13.51 10.84
N LYS A 317 2.45 13.96 9.64
CA LYS A 317 1.21 14.72 9.42
C LYS A 317 -0.03 13.87 9.64
N ALA A 318 -0.03 12.62 9.18
CA ALA A 318 -1.11 11.67 9.44
C ALA A 318 -1.35 11.52 10.95
N VAL A 319 -0.31 11.29 11.74
CA VAL A 319 -0.41 11.20 13.21
C VAL A 319 -0.96 12.49 13.83
N GLU A 320 -0.51 13.66 13.38
CA GLU A 320 -1.01 14.95 13.87
C GLU A 320 -2.51 15.13 13.60
N LEU A 321 -2.98 14.73 12.42
CA LEU A 321 -4.40 14.80 12.05
C LEU A 321 -5.23 13.82 12.89
N GLU A 322 -4.72 12.62 13.12
CA GLU A 322 -5.38 11.66 14.00
C GLU A 322 -5.44 12.12 15.45
N ASP A 323 -4.37 12.71 15.99
CA ASP A 323 -4.38 13.22 17.37
C ASP A 323 -5.51 14.24 17.55
N LYS A 324 -5.71 15.14 16.58
CA LYS A 324 -6.79 16.14 16.59
C LYS A 324 -8.17 15.50 16.47
N PHE A 325 -8.31 14.48 15.62
CA PHE A 325 -9.56 13.76 15.46
C PHE A 325 -9.94 12.97 16.72
N ILE A 326 -8.96 12.32 17.36
CA ILE A 326 -9.15 11.67 18.66
C ILE A 326 -9.59 12.68 19.71
N ASP A 327 -8.92 13.84 19.80
CA ASP A 327 -9.31 14.87 20.78
C ASP A 327 -10.76 15.33 20.58
N LEU A 328 -11.20 15.47 19.33
CA LEU A 328 -12.59 15.79 18.99
C LEU A 328 -13.56 14.66 19.41
N ALA A 329 -13.23 13.40 19.13
CA ALA A 329 -14.09 12.28 19.49
C ALA A 329 -14.28 12.16 21.02
N TYR A 330 -13.24 12.45 21.81
CA TYR A 330 -13.26 12.38 23.27
C TYR A 330 -13.75 13.67 23.96
N GLU A 331 -14.20 14.69 23.22
CA GLU A 331 -14.54 16.01 23.78
C GLU A 331 -15.63 15.94 24.86
N LEU A 332 -16.62 15.05 24.71
CA LEU A 332 -17.71 14.90 25.68
C LEU A 332 -17.40 13.98 26.86
N GLY A 333 -16.25 13.30 26.87
CA GLY A 333 -15.81 12.49 28.01
C GLY A 333 -15.06 11.21 27.64
N THR A 334 -14.73 10.45 28.67
CA THR A 334 -14.00 9.18 28.58
C THR A 334 -14.90 8.03 28.14
N ILE A 335 -14.35 7.08 27.40
CA ILE A 335 -15.02 5.84 26.99
C ILE A 335 -14.56 4.68 27.87
N GLU A 336 -15.48 3.79 28.19
CA GLU A 336 -15.20 2.61 28.99
C GLU A 336 -14.14 1.74 28.31
N GLY A 337 -13.02 1.49 29.00
CA GLY A 337 -11.98 0.56 28.56
C GLY A 337 -11.05 1.04 27.45
N LEU A 338 -11.12 2.31 27.03
CA LEU A 338 -10.22 2.88 26.04
C LEU A 338 -9.95 4.37 26.34
N GLU A 339 -8.71 4.68 26.69
CA GLU A 339 -8.30 6.07 26.91
C GLU A 339 -7.77 6.71 25.61
N ALA A 340 -8.03 8.01 25.41
CA ALA A 340 -7.52 8.75 24.26
C ALA A 340 -5.99 8.62 24.12
N GLY A 341 -5.25 8.60 25.24
CA GLY A 341 -3.80 8.41 25.26
C GLY A 341 -3.36 7.07 24.66
N GLU A 342 -4.08 5.99 24.96
CA GLU A 342 -3.79 4.65 24.42
C GLU A 342 -4.04 4.60 22.91
N VAL A 343 -5.11 5.25 22.42
CA VAL A 343 -5.38 5.35 20.98
C VAL A 343 -4.27 6.15 20.28
N LYS A 344 -3.83 7.26 20.87
CA LYS A 344 -2.73 8.07 20.32
C LYS A 344 -1.42 7.28 20.26
N GLU A 345 -1.10 6.49 21.29
CA GLU A 345 0.08 5.62 21.28
C GLU A 345 -0.05 4.50 20.23
N TYR A 346 -1.25 3.93 20.07
CA TYR A 346 -1.52 2.92 19.03
C TYR A 346 -1.27 3.47 17.63
N ILE A 347 -1.63 4.71 17.37
CA ILE A 347 -1.41 5.35 16.07
C ILE A 347 0.07 5.53 15.76
N ARG A 348 0.89 5.83 16.76
CA ARG A 348 2.35 5.88 16.61
C ARG A 348 2.92 4.49 16.30
N HIS A 349 2.45 3.47 17.04
CA HIS A 349 2.79 2.07 16.78
C HIS A 349 2.46 1.64 15.34
N ILE A 350 1.23 1.86 14.88
CA ILE A 350 0.83 1.44 13.53
C ILE A 350 1.53 2.26 12.44
N THR A 351 1.82 3.54 12.69
CA THR A 351 2.57 4.39 11.74
C THR A 351 3.99 3.87 11.51
N ASP A 352 4.70 3.48 12.57
CA ASP A 352 6.02 2.87 12.46
C ASP A 352 5.98 1.57 11.64
N ARG A 353 4.95 0.75 11.86
CA ARG A 353 4.74 -0.45 11.06
C ARG A 353 4.51 -0.15 9.58
N ARG A 354 3.74 0.90 9.25
CA ARG A 354 3.52 1.33 7.85
C ARG A 354 4.81 1.85 7.22
N LEU A 355 5.63 2.60 7.95
CA LEU A 355 6.96 3.01 7.50
C LEU A 355 7.85 1.79 7.18
N THR A 356 7.89 0.80 8.07
CA THR A 356 8.64 -0.44 7.85
C THR A 356 8.13 -1.22 6.64
N GLN A 357 6.81 -1.29 6.42
CA GLN A 357 6.22 -1.90 5.21
C GLN A 357 6.62 -1.16 3.93
N LEU A 358 6.81 0.16 3.98
CA LEU A 358 7.34 0.96 2.88
C LEU A 358 8.88 0.82 2.72
N GLY A 359 9.57 0.08 3.60
CA GLY A 359 11.01 -0.08 3.59
C GLY A 359 11.78 1.11 4.21
N LEU A 360 11.11 1.89 5.06
CA LEU A 360 11.67 3.02 5.79
C LEU A 360 11.92 2.66 7.26
N LYS A 361 12.76 3.43 7.93
CA LYS A 361 13.01 3.29 9.39
C LYS A 361 11.87 3.91 10.20
N GLU A 362 11.60 3.32 11.35
CA GLU A 362 10.66 3.81 12.36
C GLU A 362 11.09 5.18 12.92
N ILE A 363 10.10 5.97 13.39
CA ILE A 363 10.33 7.31 13.95
C ILE A 363 9.80 7.47 15.38
N TYR A 364 8.80 6.67 15.80
CA TYR A 364 8.27 6.73 17.16
C TYR A 364 8.86 5.64 18.07
N ASN A 365 9.34 4.54 17.49
CA ASN A 365 9.94 3.39 18.16
C ASN A 365 9.02 2.77 19.23
N ILE A 366 7.72 2.64 18.91
CA ILE A 366 6.73 2.01 19.79
C ILE A 366 6.71 0.50 19.50
N GLU A 367 7.53 -0.27 20.21
CA GLU A 367 7.73 -1.69 19.94
C GLU A 367 6.49 -2.56 20.20
N LYS A 368 5.69 -2.22 21.21
CA LYS A 368 4.54 -3.03 21.64
C LYS A 368 3.24 -2.34 21.27
N ASN A 369 2.29 -3.12 20.77
CA ASN A 369 0.93 -2.66 20.55
C ASN A 369 0.29 -2.29 21.91
N PRO A 370 -0.06 -1.02 22.16
CA PRO A 370 -0.69 -0.61 23.43
C PRO A 370 -2.12 -1.13 23.55
N LEU A 371 -2.76 -1.51 22.44
CA LEU A 371 -4.11 -2.08 22.39
C LEU A 371 -4.04 -3.58 22.13
N GLY A 372 -3.36 -4.33 23.01
CA GLY A 372 -3.13 -5.78 22.84
C GLY A 372 -4.41 -6.63 22.73
N TRP A 373 -5.56 -6.09 23.14
CA TRP A 373 -6.87 -6.74 22.97
C TRP A 373 -7.36 -6.75 21.51
N LEU A 374 -6.86 -5.87 20.63
CA LEU A 374 -7.24 -5.84 19.22
C LEU A 374 -6.90 -7.16 18.52
N GLU A 375 -5.73 -7.71 18.82
CA GLU A 375 -5.29 -8.99 18.26
C GLU A 375 -6.22 -10.12 18.67
N TRP A 376 -6.68 -10.14 19.92
CA TRP A 376 -7.61 -11.15 20.39
C TRP A 376 -8.97 -11.07 19.68
N ILE A 377 -9.52 -9.86 19.49
CA ILE A 377 -10.78 -9.67 18.76
C ILE A 377 -10.64 -10.15 17.32
N LEU A 378 -9.56 -9.73 16.65
CA LEU A 378 -9.40 -9.92 15.22
C LEU A 378 -8.96 -11.35 14.86
N ASN A 379 -8.21 -12.02 15.74
CA ASN A 379 -7.85 -13.43 15.58
C ASN A 379 -8.96 -14.38 16.05
N GLY A 380 -9.85 -13.93 16.94
CA GLY A 380 -10.98 -14.71 17.44
C GLY A 380 -12.08 -14.93 16.40
N ALA A 381 -12.15 -14.08 15.37
CA ALA A 381 -13.21 -14.11 14.36
C ALA A 381 -12.96 -15.12 13.21
N ASP A 382 -11.71 -15.46 12.87
CA ASP A 382 -11.41 -16.24 11.64
C ASP A 382 -10.11 -17.09 11.65
N HIS A 383 -9.51 -17.41 12.81
CA HIS A 383 -8.27 -18.23 12.92
C HIS A 383 -7.13 -17.79 11.96
N THR A 384 -7.01 -16.49 11.69
CA THR A 384 -5.97 -15.93 10.81
C THR A 384 -5.25 -14.82 11.55
N ASN A 385 -3.91 -14.92 11.67
CA ASN A 385 -3.07 -13.90 12.29
C ASN A 385 -2.98 -12.67 11.36
N PHE A 386 -3.89 -11.71 11.53
CA PHE A 386 -3.94 -10.50 10.70
C PHE A 386 -2.83 -9.48 11.03
N PHE A 387 -2.35 -9.48 12.28
CA PHE A 387 -1.45 -8.45 12.79
C PHE A 387 0.01 -8.86 12.85
N GLU A 388 0.35 -10.14 12.77
CA GLU A 388 1.73 -10.62 12.83
C GLU A 388 2.08 -11.44 11.60
N ASN A 389 2.58 -10.74 10.58
CA ASN A 389 3.74 -11.26 9.85
C ASN A 389 4.86 -10.25 10.06
N ARG A 390 5.83 -10.58 10.93
CA ARG A 390 7.19 -10.07 10.71
C ARG A 390 7.53 -10.45 9.28
N VAL A 391 7.97 -9.49 8.48
CA VAL A 391 8.51 -9.77 7.13
C VAL A 391 9.83 -10.53 7.30
N THR A 392 9.72 -11.81 7.62
CA THR A 392 10.79 -12.80 7.67
C THR A 392 10.31 -14.07 6.98
N GLU A 393 9.67 -13.91 5.81
CA GLU A 393 9.59 -15.00 4.82
C GLU A 393 10.47 -14.61 3.63
N TYR A 394 11.77 -14.77 3.85
CA TYR A 394 12.66 -15.23 2.80
C TYR A 394 12.90 -16.72 3.05
N GLU A 395 12.58 -17.52 2.03
CA GLU A 395 12.86 -18.96 1.85
C GLU A 395 11.93 -19.93 2.64
N VAL A 396 11.50 -21.09 2.14
CA VAL A 396 12.17 -22.13 1.32
C VAL A 396 11.11 -22.99 0.60
N ALA A 397 11.42 -23.45 -0.61
CA ALA A 397 10.77 -24.55 -1.35
C ALA A 397 9.32 -24.33 -1.82
N GLY A 398 9.21 -23.97 -3.10
CA GLY A 398 8.01 -24.21 -3.87
C GLY A 398 7.62 -25.69 -3.84
N LEU A 399 6.32 -25.95 -3.76
CA LEU A 399 5.75 -27.21 -4.19
C LEU A 399 6.05 -27.35 -5.69
N THR A 400 7.11 -28.09 -6.01
CA THR A 400 7.34 -28.58 -7.37
C THR A 400 6.52 -29.84 -7.55
N GLY A 401 5.57 -29.79 -8.49
CA GLY A 401 4.92 -30.95 -9.07
C GLY A 401 4.80 -30.74 -10.56
N ALA A 402 5.24 -31.70 -11.37
CA ALA A 402 4.97 -31.71 -12.80
C ALA A 402 3.54 -32.21 -13.04
N TRP A 403 2.84 -31.62 -14.01
CA TRP A 403 1.48 -32.03 -14.39
C TRP A 403 1.38 -33.50 -14.82
N ASP A 404 2.51 -34.09 -15.17
CA ASP A 404 2.67 -35.45 -15.67
C ASP A 404 2.50 -36.52 -14.57
N GLU A 405 2.52 -36.13 -13.29
CA GLU A 405 2.39 -37.04 -12.14
C GLU A 405 0.98 -37.06 -11.53
N ALA A 406 0.03 -36.34 -12.11
CA ALA A 406 -1.33 -36.20 -11.56
C ALA A 406 -2.40 -37.07 -12.25
N TYR A 407 -2.03 -37.95 -13.19
CA TYR A 407 -2.94 -38.95 -13.78
C TYR A 407 -2.27 -40.30 -14.06
#